data_AF-A0A093XK02-F1
#
_entry.id   AF-A0A093XK02-F1
#
_cell.length_a   1.000
_cell.length_b   1.000
_cell.length_c   1.000
_cell.angle_alpha   90.00
_cell.angle_beta   90.00
_cell.angle_gamma   90.00
#
_symmetry.space_group_name_H-M   'P 1'
#
loop_
_entity.id
_entity.type
_entity.pdbx_description
1 polymer ?
#
loop_
_entity_poly.entity_id
_entity_poly.type
_entity_poly.pdbx_seq_one_letter_code
_entity_poly.pdbx_strand_id
1 'polypeptide(L)'
;MIPPIDSAVLAANPKFALLHKTLSTKLLTPDGGTKNHPAQPEREAVATELQSLRLKATRARILQTALEELPLTEPAPASASKASSARQHPSPAAEVPLPAELTELIIILTLSLRSSTPLPAVALQSHLPTIAALLSTHLTTHALPLARLTNPHTNPSFLHRSIPSLPSSVLALRDQVAALRLQLAANRNALTDLAVNLLKIYTAQSAAVIRVLEQTTHGALARNARAHAEMLALACASTAAEAEQKSRVGEGLVYGPEALRALGAYREHLRDGR
;
A
#
# COMPACT_ATOMS: atom_id res chain seq x y z
N MET A 1 17.17 -4.68 -11.94
CA MET A 1 17.83 -5.53 -12.96
C MET A 1 19.07 -4.82 -13.51
N ILE A 2 20.22 -5.50 -13.59
CA ILE A 2 21.37 -4.97 -14.33
C ILE A 2 21.07 -5.18 -15.82
N PRO A 3 21.07 -4.11 -16.65
CA PRO A 3 20.84 -4.25 -18.08
C PRO A 3 21.95 -5.11 -18.72
N PRO A 4 21.64 -5.89 -19.77
CA PRO A 4 22.64 -6.71 -20.44
C PRO A 4 23.78 -5.83 -20.98
N ILE A 5 25.02 -6.15 -20.60
CA ILE A 5 26.21 -5.41 -21.00
C ILE A 5 26.79 -6.06 -22.27
N ASP A 6 27.24 -5.22 -23.20
CA ASP A 6 27.85 -5.67 -24.44
C ASP A 6 29.15 -6.47 -24.22
N SER A 7 29.27 -7.56 -24.96
CA SER A 7 30.38 -8.52 -24.87
C SER A 7 31.74 -7.88 -25.21
N ALA A 8 31.77 -6.88 -26.09
CA ALA A 8 32.96 -6.11 -26.45
C ALA A 8 33.53 -5.33 -25.25
N VAL A 9 32.66 -4.77 -24.40
CA VAL A 9 33.04 -4.01 -23.21
C VAL A 9 33.59 -4.93 -22.11
N LEU A 10 33.02 -6.14 -21.99
CA LEU A 10 33.51 -7.16 -21.06
C LEU A 10 34.88 -7.71 -21.50
N ALA A 11 35.13 -7.83 -22.81
CA ALA A 11 36.42 -8.27 -23.35
C ALA A 11 37.52 -7.20 -23.21
N ALA A 12 37.19 -5.92 -23.39
CA ALA A 12 38.14 -4.82 -23.25
C ALA A 12 38.60 -4.57 -21.81
N ASN A 13 37.80 -4.96 -20.81
CA ASN A 13 38.13 -4.76 -19.40
C ASN A 13 37.89 -6.03 -18.55
N PRO A 14 38.90 -6.92 -18.44
CA PRO A 14 38.74 -8.22 -17.80
C PRO A 14 38.43 -8.11 -16.29
N LYS A 15 38.90 -7.04 -15.62
CA LYS A 15 38.56 -6.79 -14.20
C LYS A 15 37.08 -6.46 -14.02
N PHE A 16 36.51 -5.69 -14.94
CA PHE A 16 35.08 -5.37 -14.94
C PHE A 16 34.23 -6.62 -15.24
N ALA A 17 34.67 -7.49 -16.15
CA ALA A 17 33.98 -8.75 -16.43
C ALA A 17 33.90 -9.68 -15.20
N LEU A 18 34.98 -9.79 -14.43
CA LEU A 18 34.99 -10.54 -13.18
C LEU A 18 34.06 -9.92 -12.13
N LEU A 19 34.05 -8.59 -12.01
CA LEU A 19 33.17 -7.88 -11.09
C LEU A 19 31.69 -8.06 -11.47
N HIS A 20 31.34 -7.87 -12.75
CA HIS A 20 29.98 -8.07 -13.26
C HIS A 20 29.50 -9.51 -13.02
N LYS A 21 30.35 -10.50 -13.30
CA LYS A 21 30.07 -11.91 -13.01
C LYS A 21 29.86 -12.16 -11.51
N THR A 22 30.67 -11.54 -10.65
CA THR A 22 30.54 -11.68 -9.20
C THR A 22 29.27 -11.03 -8.67
N LEU A 23 28.92 -9.85 -9.19
CA LEU A 23 27.69 -9.16 -8.82
C LEU A 23 26.44 -9.94 -9.26
N SER A 24 26.39 -10.43 -10.49
CA SER A 24 25.22 -11.14 -11.02
C SER A 24 25.04 -12.54 -10.44
N THR A 25 26.13 -13.23 -10.07
CA THR A 25 26.05 -14.61 -9.58
C THR A 25 25.96 -14.69 -8.05
N LYS A 26 26.81 -13.96 -7.32
CA LYS A 26 26.94 -14.09 -5.86
C LYS A 26 26.15 -13.07 -5.07
N LEU A 27 26.07 -11.82 -5.55
CA LEU A 27 25.60 -10.72 -4.71
C LEU A 27 24.16 -10.29 -5.01
N LEU A 28 23.71 -10.39 -6.25
CA LEU A 28 22.39 -9.87 -6.66
C LEU A 28 21.41 -10.96 -7.07
N THR A 29 20.14 -10.79 -6.72
CA THR A 29 19.01 -11.55 -7.28
C THR A 29 18.61 -11.02 -8.65
N PRO A 30 17.90 -11.79 -9.49
CA PRO A 30 17.44 -11.33 -10.81
C PRO A 30 16.65 -10.02 -10.74
N ASP A 31 15.91 -9.77 -9.65
CA ASP A 31 15.16 -8.53 -9.45
C ASP A 31 16.05 -7.32 -9.07
N GLY A 32 17.35 -7.53 -8.82
CA GLY A 32 18.32 -6.50 -8.46
C GLY A 32 18.49 -6.26 -6.95
N GLY A 33 17.90 -7.09 -6.10
CA GLY A 33 18.12 -7.08 -4.65
C GLY A 33 19.43 -7.78 -4.26
N THR A 34 19.89 -7.63 -3.02
CA THR A 34 21.09 -8.33 -2.52
C THR A 34 20.73 -9.70 -1.93
N LYS A 35 21.52 -10.72 -2.24
CA LYS A 35 21.33 -12.12 -1.79
C LYS A 35 21.73 -12.38 -0.33
N ASN A 36 22.43 -11.44 0.31
CA ASN A 36 22.95 -11.55 1.68
C ASN A 36 22.39 -10.42 2.57
N HIS A 37 21.11 -10.10 2.44
CA HIS A 37 20.49 -9.13 3.34
C HIS A 37 20.12 -9.83 4.65
N PRO A 38 20.50 -9.31 5.83
CA PRO A 38 20.24 -9.97 7.11
C PRO A 38 18.75 -10.25 7.38
N ALA A 39 17.84 -9.45 6.80
CA ALA A 39 16.39 -9.64 6.91
C ALA A 39 15.76 -10.44 5.76
N GLN A 40 16.53 -11.08 4.88
CA GLN A 40 15.97 -11.97 3.85
C GLN A 40 15.15 -13.15 4.39
N PRO A 41 15.57 -13.90 5.42
CA PRO A 41 14.77 -15.03 5.90
C PRO A 41 13.40 -14.58 6.42
N GLU A 42 13.35 -13.42 7.09
CA GLU A 42 12.09 -12.81 7.54
C GLU A 42 11.21 -12.40 6.36
N ARG A 43 11.79 -11.81 5.31
CA ARG A 43 11.04 -11.42 4.09
C ARG A 43 10.52 -12.63 3.33
N GLU A 44 11.30 -13.71 3.26
CA GLU A 44 10.88 -14.97 2.63
C GLU A 44 9.76 -15.65 3.44
N ALA A 45 9.85 -15.64 4.77
CA ALA A 45 8.78 -16.09 5.65
C ALA A 45 7.49 -15.28 5.40
N VAL A 46 7.58 -13.95 5.38
CA VAL A 46 6.42 -13.09 5.08
C VAL A 46 5.88 -13.34 3.66
N ALA A 47 6.75 -13.55 2.67
CA ALA A 47 6.32 -13.83 1.30
C ALA A 47 5.58 -15.17 1.18
N THR A 48 6.05 -16.22 1.85
CA THR A 48 5.39 -17.53 1.88
C THR A 48 4.06 -17.49 2.65
N GLU A 49 4.01 -16.76 3.78
CA GLU A 49 2.77 -16.49 4.50
C GLU A 49 1.76 -15.75 3.60
N LEU A 50 2.20 -14.70 2.91
CA LEU A 50 1.37 -13.92 1.99
C LEU A 50 0.84 -14.81 0.85
N GLN A 51 1.67 -15.66 0.26
CA GLN A 51 1.23 -16.64 -0.74
C GLN A 51 0.17 -17.59 -0.17
N SER A 52 0.37 -18.11 1.04
CA SER A 52 -0.60 -18.99 1.70
C SER A 52 -1.95 -18.28 1.94
N LEU A 53 -1.91 -17.01 2.34
CA LEU A 53 -3.11 -16.19 2.56
C LEU A 53 -3.81 -15.87 1.24
N ARG A 54 -3.07 -15.60 0.16
CA ARG A 54 -3.63 -15.44 -1.20
C ARG A 54 -4.31 -16.71 -1.69
N LEU A 55 -3.71 -17.89 -1.46
CA LEU A 55 -4.33 -19.17 -1.81
C LEU A 55 -5.60 -19.43 -0.99
N LYS A 56 -5.59 -19.12 0.32
CA LYS A 56 -6.80 -19.20 1.14
C LYS A 56 -7.90 -18.26 0.67
N ALA A 57 -7.55 -17.01 0.33
CA ALA A 57 -8.49 -16.00 -0.15
C ALA A 57 -9.09 -16.38 -1.52
N THR A 58 -8.28 -16.89 -2.45
CA THR A 58 -8.76 -17.36 -3.76
C THR A 58 -9.67 -18.57 -3.62
N ARG A 59 -9.33 -19.55 -2.78
CA ARG A 59 -10.24 -20.67 -2.46
C ARG A 59 -11.55 -20.18 -1.88
N ALA A 60 -11.52 -19.27 -0.91
CA ALA A 60 -12.73 -18.70 -0.32
C ALA A 60 -13.58 -17.96 -1.38
N ARG A 61 -12.93 -17.22 -2.30
CA ARG A 61 -13.61 -16.53 -3.39
C ARG A 61 -14.24 -17.50 -4.38
N ILE A 62 -13.56 -18.58 -4.76
CA ILE A 62 -14.11 -19.63 -5.63
C ILE A 62 -15.30 -20.30 -4.95
N LEU A 63 -15.22 -20.57 -3.64
CA LEU A 63 -16.35 -21.12 -2.89
C LEU A 63 -17.51 -20.12 -2.83
N GLN A 64 -17.25 -18.83 -2.63
CA GLN A 64 -18.27 -17.79 -2.66
C GLN A 64 -18.96 -17.71 -4.02
N THR A 65 -18.18 -17.66 -5.12
CA THR A 65 -18.75 -17.64 -6.47
C THR A 65 -19.52 -18.92 -6.77
N ALA A 66 -19.01 -20.08 -6.35
CA ALA A 66 -19.72 -21.35 -6.51
C ALA A 66 -21.02 -21.42 -5.67
N LEU A 67 -21.05 -20.78 -4.49
CA LEU A 67 -22.26 -20.67 -3.66
C LEU A 67 -23.27 -19.67 -4.24
N GLU A 68 -22.79 -18.58 -4.83
CA GLU A 68 -23.63 -17.61 -5.56
C GLU A 68 -24.22 -18.21 -6.85
N GLU A 69 -23.47 -19.11 -7.50
CA GLU A 69 -23.88 -19.82 -8.72
C GLU A 69 -24.66 -21.11 -8.43
N LEU A 70 -24.76 -21.56 -7.17
CA LEU A 70 -25.46 -22.78 -6.81
C LEU A 70 -26.97 -22.59 -7.03
N PRO A 71 -27.62 -23.34 -7.93
CA PRO A 71 -29.07 -23.33 -8.01
C PRO A 71 -29.62 -23.98 -6.74
N LEU A 72 -30.28 -23.21 -5.87
CA LEU A 72 -30.91 -23.68 -4.62
C LEU A 72 -32.12 -24.59 -4.88
N THR A 73 -32.20 -25.28 -6.03
CA THR A 73 -33.45 -25.81 -6.57
C THR A 73 -33.30 -27.17 -7.27
N GLU A 74 -32.33 -28.00 -6.86
CA GLU A 74 -32.30 -29.41 -7.27
C GLU A 74 -32.35 -30.36 -6.07
N PRO A 75 -33.30 -31.33 -6.03
CA PRO A 75 -33.21 -32.45 -5.11
C PRO A 75 -32.10 -33.39 -5.59
N ALA A 76 -31.30 -33.88 -4.65
CA ALA A 76 -30.12 -34.70 -4.90
C ALA A 76 -30.38 -35.90 -5.82
N PRO A 77 -29.56 -36.16 -6.85
CA PRO A 77 -29.59 -37.44 -7.55
C PRO A 77 -28.97 -38.52 -6.66
N ALA A 78 -29.65 -39.67 -6.60
CA ALA A 78 -29.13 -40.87 -5.99
C ALA A 78 -27.88 -41.37 -6.73
N SER A 79 -26.88 -41.77 -5.96
CA SER A 79 -25.76 -42.66 -6.34
C SER A 79 -24.92 -42.28 -7.56
N ALA A 80 -23.68 -41.86 -7.28
CA ALA A 80 -22.61 -41.84 -8.26
C ALA A 80 -22.34 -43.26 -8.79
N SER A 81 -22.67 -43.51 -10.06
CA SER A 81 -21.95 -44.47 -10.88
C SER A 81 -21.45 -43.78 -12.15
N LYS A 82 -20.11 -43.81 -12.27
CA LYS A 82 -19.25 -43.68 -13.46
C LYS A 82 -19.82 -42.96 -14.71
N ALA A 83 -19.11 -41.88 -15.08
CA ALA A 83 -18.39 -41.72 -16.36
C ALA A 83 -18.64 -40.40 -17.14
N SER A 84 -17.51 -39.87 -17.59
CA SER A 84 -17.24 -39.09 -18.81
C SER A 84 -17.87 -37.70 -19.02
N SER A 85 -16.98 -36.71 -18.93
CA SER A 85 -16.77 -35.59 -19.86
C SER A 85 -17.77 -35.44 -21.02
N ALA A 86 -18.63 -34.43 -20.94
CA ALA A 86 -19.09 -33.68 -22.09
C ALA A 86 -19.43 -32.25 -21.66
N ARG A 87 -18.64 -31.31 -22.19
CA ARG A 87 -18.84 -29.87 -22.09
C ARG A 87 -20.11 -29.53 -22.87
N GLN A 88 -21.18 -29.14 -22.18
CA GLN A 88 -22.35 -28.50 -22.79
C GLN A 88 -22.71 -27.22 -22.06
N HIS A 89 -23.04 -26.23 -22.88
CA HIS A 89 -23.39 -24.86 -22.57
C HIS A 89 -24.53 -24.73 -21.54
N PRO A 90 -24.62 -23.57 -20.85
CA PRO A 90 -25.62 -23.33 -19.82
C PRO A 90 -27.00 -23.19 -20.46
N SER A 91 -27.91 -24.10 -20.12
CA SER A 91 -29.34 -23.88 -20.27
C SER A 91 -29.78 -22.77 -19.30
N PRO A 92 -30.68 -21.86 -19.71
CA PRO A 92 -31.20 -20.83 -18.82
C PRO A 92 -31.98 -21.50 -17.69
N ALA A 93 -31.87 -20.89 -16.51
CA ALA A 93 -32.53 -21.26 -15.26
C ALA A 93 -33.89 -21.94 -15.48
N ALA A 94 -33.95 -23.25 -15.24
CA ALA A 94 -35.20 -23.89 -14.89
C ALA A 94 -35.53 -23.42 -13.46
N GLU A 95 -36.19 -22.28 -13.36
CA GLU A 95 -37.01 -21.97 -12.19
C GLU A 95 -37.87 -23.21 -11.95
N VAL A 96 -37.77 -23.86 -10.78
CA VAL A 96 -38.81 -24.82 -10.41
C VAL A 96 -40.08 -23.99 -10.36
N PRO A 97 -41.02 -24.21 -11.30
CA PRO A 97 -42.26 -23.49 -11.25
C PRO A 97 -42.86 -23.84 -9.90
N LEU A 98 -43.23 -22.82 -9.11
CA LEU A 98 -44.12 -23.03 -7.98
C LEU A 98 -45.21 -24.00 -8.48
N PRO A 99 -45.49 -25.11 -7.75
CA PRO A 99 -46.52 -26.06 -8.14
C PRO A 99 -47.72 -25.28 -8.65
N ALA A 100 -48.21 -25.57 -9.87
CA ALA A 100 -49.21 -24.74 -10.54
C ALA A 100 -50.39 -24.42 -9.60
N GLU A 101 -50.76 -25.40 -8.78
CA GLU A 101 -51.74 -25.32 -7.69
C GLU A 101 -51.46 -24.21 -6.64
N LEU A 102 -50.21 -24.00 -6.23
CA LEU A 102 -49.82 -22.92 -5.33
C LEU A 102 -49.85 -21.55 -6.01
N THR A 103 -49.45 -21.46 -7.29
CA THR A 103 -49.54 -20.19 -8.02
C THR A 103 -50.98 -19.75 -8.22
N GLU A 104 -51.83 -20.68 -8.66
CA GLU A 104 -53.27 -20.44 -8.83
C GLU A 104 -53.91 -20.05 -7.50
N LEU A 105 -53.55 -20.72 -6.41
CA LEU A 105 -54.12 -20.42 -5.10
C LEU A 105 -53.62 -19.09 -4.50
N ILE A 106 -52.35 -18.72 -4.68
CA ILE A 106 -51.82 -17.41 -4.29
C ILE A 106 -52.48 -16.30 -5.12
N ILE A 107 -52.68 -16.51 -6.42
CA ILE A 107 -53.38 -15.59 -7.31
C ILE A 107 -54.84 -15.45 -6.87
N ILE A 108 -55.55 -16.55 -6.63
CA ILE A 108 -56.95 -16.54 -6.18
C ILE A 108 -57.09 -15.85 -4.81
N LEU A 109 -56.20 -16.11 -3.85
CA LEU A 109 -56.18 -15.44 -2.55
C LEU A 109 -55.89 -13.95 -2.66
N THR A 110 -54.91 -13.54 -3.47
CA THR A 110 -54.55 -12.13 -3.64
C THR A 110 -55.62 -11.32 -4.37
N LEU A 111 -56.33 -11.93 -5.34
CA LEU A 111 -57.51 -11.33 -5.96
C LEU A 111 -58.71 -11.27 -5.00
N SER A 112 -58.89 -12.31 -4.18
CA SER A 112 -59.91 -12.39 -3.13
C SER A 112 -59.76 -11.31 -2.06
N LEU A 113 -58.54 -11.12 -1.54
CA LEU A 113 -58.20 -10.11 -0.53
C LEU A 113 -58.40 -8.67 -1.02
N ARG A 114 -58.42 -8.47 -2.35
CA ARG A 114 -58.63 -7.18 -3.01
C ARG A 114 -60.10 -6.94 -3.37
N SER A 115 -60.95 -7.96 -3.29
CA SER A 115 -62.39 -7.88 -3.52
C SER A 115 -63.15 -7.66 -2.21
N SER A 116 -64.15 -6.77 -2.21
CA SER A 116 -64.94 -6.43 -1.00
C SER A 116 -65.96 -7.50 -0.60
N THR A 117 -66.06 -8.60 -1.34
CA THR A 117 -67.06 -9.65 -1.14
C THR A 117 -66.47 -10.83 -0.36
N PRO A 118 -67.06 -11.26 0.78
CA PRO A 118 -66.54 -12.37 1.56
C PRO A 118 -66.77 -13.69 0.81
N LEU A 119 -65.70 -14.38 0.42
CA LEU A 119 -65.82 -15.74 -0.10
C LEU A 119 -66.29 -16.70 0.99
N PRO A 120 -67.00 -17.79 0.63
CA PRO A 120 -67.29 -18.87 1.56
C PRO A 120 -65.97 -19.54 1.97
N ALA A 121 -65.45 -19.17 3.14
CA ALA A 121 -64.20 -19.67 3.71
C ALA A 121 -64.12 -21.21 3.83
N VAL A 122 -65.27 -21.89 3.77
CA VAL A 122 -65.41 -23.35 3.94
C VAL A 122 -64.47 -24.15 3.01
N ALA A 123 -64.28 -23.73 1.75
CA ALA A 123 -63.38 -24.42 0.82
C ALA A 123 -61.88 -24.14 1.13
N LEU A 124 -61.56 -22.95 1.65
CA LEU A 124 -60.19 -22.62 2.05
C LEU A 124 -59.78 -23.47 3.26
N GLN A 125 -60.64 -23.60 4.26
CA GLN A 125 -60.39 -24.45 5.44
C GLN A 125 -60.10 -25.91 5.05
N SER A 126 -60.75 -26.45 4.01
CA SER A 126 -60.48 -27.81 3.51
C SER A 126 -59.17 -27.95 2.74
N HIS A 127 -58.69 -26.89 2.08
CA HIS A 127 -57.43 -26.92 1.32
C HIS A 127 -56.22 -26.44 2.13
N LEU A 128 -56.44 -25.75 3.25
CA LEU A 128 -55.42 -25.27 4.18
C LEU A 128 -54.40 -26.35 4.60
N PRO A 129 -54.79 -27.59 4.99
CA PRO A 129 -53.80 -28.61 5.35
C PRO A 129 -52.89 -28.99 4.17
N THR A 130 -53.43 -29.06 2.96
CA THR A 130 -52.66 -29.36 1.74
C THR A 130 -51.69 -28.23 1.40
N ILE A 131 -52.15 -26.99 1.50
CA ILE A 131 -51.30 -25.80 1.28
C ILE A 131 -50.21 -25.72 2.34
N ALA A 132 -50.54 -25.95 3.60
CA ALA A 132 -49.57 -25.97 4.69
C ALA A 132 -48.52 -27.07 4.49
N ALA A 133 -48.93 -28.26 4.02
CA ALA A 133 -48.02 -29.34 3.68
C ALA A 133 -47.09 -28.94 2.52
N LEU A 134 -47.63 -28.38 1.44
CA LEU A 134 -46.85 -27.95 0.27
C LEU A 134 -45.89 -26.78 0.59
N LEU A 135 -46.31 -25.82 1.41
CA LEU A 135 -45.44 -24.74 1.86
C LEU A 135 -44.35 -25.25 2.81
N SER A 136 -44.70 -26.16 3.72
CA SER A 136 -43.73 -26.78 4.63
C SER A 136 -42.69 -27.61 3.87
N THR A 137 -43.11 -28.41 2.89
CA THR A 137 -42.17 -29.17 2.04
C THR A 137 -41.28 -28.23 1.25
N HIS A 138 -41.85 -27.22 0.59
CA HIS A 138 -41.07 -26.24 -0.18
C HIS A 138 -40.05 -25.51 0.70
N LEU A 139 -40.48 -24.96 1.85
CA LEU A 139 -39.60 -24.26 2.78
C LEU A 139 -38.51 -25.17 3.37
N THR A 140 -38.85 -26.42 3.70
CA THR A 140 -37.85 -27.37 4.21
C THR A 140 -36.87 -27.80 3.13
N THR A 141 -37.29 -27.97 1.88
CA THR A 141 -36.41 -28.26 0.73
C THR A 141 -35.38 -27.15 0.53
N HIS A 142 -35.78 -25.88 0.64
CA HIS A 142 -34.86 -24.74 0.53
C HIS A 142 -33.99 -24.52 1.77
N ALA A 143 -34.49 -24.83 2.96
CA ALA A 143 -33.75 -24.66 4.20
C ALA A 143 -32.66 -25.73 4.43
N LEU A 144 -32.85 -26.94 3.90
CA LEU A 144 -31.93 -28.07 4.11
C LEU A 144 -30.52 -27.83 3.53
N PRO A 145 -30.36 -27.32 2.28
CA PRO A 145 -29.06 -26.90 1.76
C PRO A 145 -28.39 -25.82 2.61
N LEU A 146 -29.14 -24.81 3.05
CA LEU A 146 -28.61 -23.74 3.91
C LEU A 146 -28.17 -24.28 5.28
N ALA A 147 -28.91 -25.24 5.84
CA ALA A 147 -28.55 -25.93 7.08
C ALA A 147 -27.25 -26.76 6.91
N ARG A 148 -27.02 -27.36 5.74
CA ARG A 148 -25.76 -28.06 5.40
C ARG A 148 -24.59 -27.10 5.29
N LEU A 149 -24.80 -25.95 4.65
CA LEU A 149 -23.75 -24.94 4.48
C LEU A 149 -23.30 -24.34 5.83
N THR A 150 -24.26 -24.11 6.73
CA THR A 150 -23.96 -23.61 8.09
C THR A 150 -23.33 -24.68 8.98
N ASN A 151 -23.65 -25.96 8.76
CA ASN A 151 -23.16 -27.08 9.56
C ASN A 151 -22.61 -28.22 8.68
N PRO A 152 -21.43 -28.06 8.06
CA PRO A 152 -20.90 -29.02 7.09
C PRO A 152 -20.50 -30.37 7.70
N HIS A 153 -20.30 -30.43 9.02
CA HIS A 153 -19.86 -31.62 9.73
C HIS A 153 -20.99 -32.40 10.40
N THR A 154 -22.23 -31.91 10.36
CA THR A 154 -23.36 -32.60 10.97
C THR A 154 -23.92 -33.67 10.04
N ASN A 155 -24.29 -34.81 10.62
CA ASN A 155 -24.87 -35.91 9.86
C ASN A 155 -26.20 -35.47 9.22
N PRO A 156 -26.44 -35.78 7.93
CA PRO A 156 -27.61 -35.32 7.18
C PRO A 156 -28.95 -35.58 7.87
N SER A 157 -29.06 -36.65 8.67
CA SER A 157 -30.26 -37.02 9.40
C SER A 157 -30.68 -36.01 10.48
N PHE A 158 -29.74 -35.22 11.00
CA PHE A 158 -29.99 -34.26 12.09
C PHE A 158 -30.12 -32.81 11.64
N LEU A 159 -29.93 -32.53 10.34
CA LEU A 159 -29.98 -31.17 9.78
C LEU A 159 -31.35 -30.51 9.94
N HIS A 160 -32.43 -31.28 9.97
CA HIS A 160 -33.77 -30.73 10.17
C HIS A 160 -33.93 -30.04 11.54
N ARG A 161 -33.12 -30.41 12.54
CA ARG A 161 -33.14 -29.79 13.88
C ARG A 161 -32.51 -28.40 13.90
N SER A 162 -31.68 -28.04 12.93
CA SER A 162 -31.04 -26.72 12.84
C SER A 162 -31.81 -25.72 11.97
N ILE A 163 -32.86 -26.18 11.25
CA ILE A 163 -33.72 -25.28 10.44
C ILE A 163 -34.35 -24.16 11.29
N PRO A 164 -34.89 -24.42 12.51
CA PRO A 164 -35.51 -23.36 13.31
C PRO A 164 -34.52 -22.29 13.82
N SER A 165 -33.24 -22.63 14.02
CA SER A 165 -32.20 -21.69 14.48
C SER A 165 -31.44 -21.02 13.33
N LEU A 166 -31.75 -21.37 12.09
CA LEU A 166 -31.13 -20.81 10.90
C LEU A 166 -31.34 -19.29 10.78
N PRO A 167 -32.54 -18.73 11.02
CA PRO A 167 -32.76 -17.28 10.90
C PRO A 167 -31.92 -16.47 11.90
N SER A 168 -31.87 -16.90 13.17
CA SER A 168 -31.12 -16.19 14.21
C SER A 168 -29.61 -16.29 13.98
N SER A 169 -29.11 -17.45 13.56
CA SER A 169 -27.69 -17.62 13.22
C SER A 169 -27.26 -16.78 12.01
N VAL A 170 -28.09 -16.69 10.97
CA VAL A 170 -27.80 -15.86 9.78
C VAL A 170 -27.77 -14.37 10.15
N LEU A 171 -28.72 -13.91 10.97
CA LEU A 171 -28.71 -12.51 11.45
C LEU A 171 -27.46 -12.21 12.29
N ALA A 172 -27.11 -13.10 13.24
CA ALA A 172 -25.90 -12.94 14.04
C ALA A 172 -24.63 -12.91 13.18
N LEU A 173 -24.55 -13.77 12.15
CA LEU A 173 -23.41 -13.82 11.24
C LEU A 173 -23.34 -12.56 10.37
N ARG A 174 -24.49 -12.02 9.94
CA ARG A 174 -24.55 -10.75 9.22
C ARG A 174 -24.04 -9.60 10.06
N ASP A 175 -24.47 -9.52 11.32
CA ASP A 175 -24.05 -8.46 12.24
C ASP A 175 -22.56 -8.58 12.59
N GLN A 176 -22.07 -9.81 12.77
CA GLN A 176 -20.65 -10.08 12.97
C GLN A 176 -19.81 -9.66 11.77
N VAL A 177 -20.23 -9.98 10.54
CA VAL A 177 -19.54 -9.56 9.31
C VAL A 177 -19.54 -8.05 9.17
N ALA A 178 -20.64 -7.36 9.49
CA ALA A 178 -20.71 -5.91 9.48
C ALA A 178 -19.75 -5.29 10.50
N ALA A 179 -19.71 -5.81 11.73
CA ALA A 179 -18.78 -5.37 12.77
C ALA A 179 -17.31 -5.57 12.38
N LEU A 180 -16.97 -6.75 11.85
CA LEU A 180 -15.61 -7.06 11.39
C LEU A 180 -15.18 -6.16 10.24
N ARG A 181 -16.08 -5.83 9.30
CA ARG A 181 -15.79 -4.88 8.21
C ARG A 181 -15.48 -3.48 8.76
N LEU A 182 -16.24 -3.02 9.75
CA LEU A 182 -16.00 -1.72 10.40
C LEU A 182 -14.65 -1.72 11.14
N GLN A 183 -14.36 -2.76 11.92
CA GLN A 183 -13.07 -2.89 12.62
C GLN A 183 -11.89 -2.92 11.65
N LEU A 184 -12.02 -3.65 10.54
CA LEU A 184 -10.98 -3.72 9.51
C LEU A 184 -10.75 -2.35 8.87
N ALA A 185 -11.81 -1.60 8.56
CA ALA A 185 -11.69 -0.23 8.06
C ALA A 185 -10.99 0.70 9.07
N ALA A 186 -11.37 0.63 10.36
CA ALA A 186 -10.72 1.40 11.42
C ALA A 186 -9.22 1.06 11.56
N ASN A 187 -8.87 -0.23 11.53
CA ASN A 187 -7.47 -0.67 11.60
C ASN A 187 -6.65 -0.21 10.39
N ARG A 188 -7.24 -0.20 9.20
CA ARG A 188 -6.57 0.34 8.00
C ARG A 188 -6.27 1.82 8.15
N ASN A 189 -7.21 2.61 8.66
CA ASN A 189 -7.01 4.04 8.91
C ASN A 189 -5.92 4.27 9.97
N ALA A 190 -5.94 3.51 11.07
CA ALA A 190 -4.91 3.59 12.10
C ALA A 190 -3.52 3.25 11.56
N LEU A 191 -3.40 2.23 10.71
CA LEU A 191 -2.14 1.87 10.06
C LEU A 191 -1.65 3.00 9.15
N THR A 192 -2.53 3.58 8.33
CA THR A 192 -2.14 4.71 7.47
C THR A 192 -1.68 5.92 8.27
N ASP A 193 -2.34 6.23 9.40
CA ASP A 193 -1.93 7.32 10.27
C ASP A 193 -0.55 7.07 10.90
N LEU A 194 -0.30 5.85 11.38
CA LEU A 194 1.02 5.47 11.90
C LEU A 194 2.10 5.52 10.82
N ALA A 195 1.81 5.06 9.61
CA ALA A 195 2.75 5.12 8.49
C ALA A 195 3.10 6.55 8.11
N VAL A 196 2.09 7.45 8.07
CA VAL A 196 2.30 8.89 7.84
C VAL A 196 3.14 9.51 8.96
N ASN A 197 2.88 9.16 10.22
CA ASN A 197 3.66 9.67 11.35
C ASN A 197 5.11 9.18 11.32
N LEU A 198 5.34 7.91 11.00
CA LEU A 198 6.69 7.36 10.82
C LEU A 198 7.42 8.13 9.72
N LEU A 199 6.76 8.34 8.57
CA LEU A 199 7.35 9.05 7.44
C LEU A 199 7.70 10.51 7.82
N LYS A 200 6.82 11.20 8.56
CA LYS A 200 7.11 12.53 9.12
C LYS A 200 8.36 12.51 10.00
N ILE A 201 8.48 11.54 10.91
CA ILE A 201 9.66 11.42 11.79
C ILE A 201 10.93 11.18 10.97
N TYR A 202 10.88 10.28 9.98
CA TYR A 202 12.02 10.01 9.09
C TYR A 202 12.44 11.26 8.28
N THR A 203 11.48 12.02 7.77
CA THR A 203 11.77 13.27 7.05
C THR A 203 12.39 14.32 7.98
N ALA A 204 11.90 14.46 9.21
CA ALA A 204 12.47 15.37 10.20
C ALA A 204 13.89 14.95 10.60
N GLN A 205 14.12 13.65 10.81
CA GLN A 205 15.43 13.11 11.17
C GLN A 205 16.44 13.26 10.03
N SER A 206 16.06 12.93 8.79
CA SER A 206 16.93 13.12 7.63
C SER A 206 17.28 14.60 7.41
N ALA A 207 16.31 15.51 7.54
CA ALA A 207 16.56 16.96 7.48
C ALA A 207 17.51 17.43 8.61
N ALA A 208 17.37 16.91 9.83
CA ALA A 208 18.26 17.22 10.94
C ALA A 208 19.69 16.72 10.66
N VAL A 209 19.84 15.50 10.16
CA VAL A 209 21.14 14.94 9.77
C VAL A 209 21.80 15.77 8.67
N ILE A 210 21.04 16.16 7.63
CA ILE A 210 21.53 17.03 6.56
C ILE A 210 22.03 18.36 7.16
N ARG A 211 21.24 19.01 8.02
CA ARG A 211 21.66 20.27 8.67
C ARG A 211 22.92 20.09 9.51
N VAL A 212 23.05 18.99 10.26
CA VAL A 212 24.25 18.71 11.05
C VAL A 212 25.46 18.52 10.14
N LEU A 213 25.34 17.78 9.04
CA LEU A 213 26.42 17.63 8.06
C LEU A 213 26.78 18.99 7.45
N GLU A 214 25.81 19.77 7.02
CA GLU A 214 26.03 21.12 6.49
C GLU A 214 26.75 22.02 7.50
N GLN A 215 26.43 21.96 8.79
CA GLN A 215 27.06 22.81 9.80
C GLN A 215 28.44 22.33 10.23
N THR A 216 28.63 21.01 10.35
CA THR A 216 29.83 20.40 10.96
C THR A 216 30.89 20.04 9.93
N THR A 217 30.53 19.40 8.81
CA THR A 217 31.50 18.95 7.82
C THR A 217 31.73 20.02 6.76
N HIS A 218 30.65 20.57 6.20
CA HIS A 218 30.76 21.55 5.11
C HIS A 218 30.95 22.98 5.65
N GLY A 219 30.27 23.33 6.74
CA GLY A 219 30.27 24.66 7.32
C GLY A 219 31.51 24.97 8.15
N ALA A 220 32.16 23.99 8.77
CA ALA A 220 33.40 24.23 9.52
C ALA A 220 34.57 24.57 8.58
N LEU A 221 34.71 23.85 7.46
CA LEU A 221 35.71 24.15 6.44
C LEU A 221 35.51 25.54 5.82
N ALA A 222 34.27 25.88 5.45
CA ALA A 222 33.96 27.20 4.90
C ALA A 222 34.22 28.34 5.92
N ARG A 223 33.84 28.14 7.19
CA ARG A 223 34.10 29.12 8.26
C ARG A 223 35.60 29.29 8.54
N ASN A 224 36.38 28.20 8.58
CA ASN A 224 37.82 28.26 8.77
C ASN A 224 38.53 28.95 7.61
N ALA A 225 38.17 28.59 6.36
CA ALA A 225 38.73 29.24 5.17
C ALA A 225 38.44 30.75 5.14
N ARG A 226 37.22 31.15 5.54
CA ARG A 226 36.85 32.57 5.67
C ARG A 226 37.66 33.27 6.75
N ALA A 227 37.74 32.71 7.97
CA ALA A 227 38.50 33.29 9.06
C ALA A 227 39.99 33.42 8.71
N HIS A 228 40.56 32.43 8.01
CA HIS A 228 41.94 32.48 7.53
C HIS A 228 42.13 33.57 6.46
N ALA A 229 41.18 33.74 5.53
CA ALA A 229 41.22 34.80 4.54
C ALA A 229 41.12 36.21 5.18
N GLU A 230 40.25 36.37 6.19
CA GLU A 230 40.12 37.61 6.96
C GLU A 230 41.40 37.92 7.75
N MET A 231 42.03 36.90 8.36
CA MET A 231 43.31 37.04 9.06
C MET A 231 44.44 37.48 8.10
N LEU A 232 44.53 36.85 6.92
CA LEU A 232 45.52 37.23 5.90
C LEU A 232 45.27 38.64 5.37
N ALA A 233 44.01 39.03 5.14
CA ALA A 233 43.65 40.37 4.70
C ALA A 233 44.07 41.44 5.73
N LEU A 234 43.87 41.17 7.03
CA LEU A 234 44.33 42.04 8.10
C LEU A 234 45.87 42.13 8.17
N ALA A 235 46.57 41.02 7.99
CA ALA A 235 48.04 41.01 7.93
C ALA A 235 48.58 41.78 6.71
N CYS A 236 47.93 41.66 5.55
CA CYS A 236 48.26 42.47 4.37
C CYS A 236 47.98 43.96 4.61
N ALA A 237 46.87 44.31 5.27
CA ALA A 237 46.55 45.68 5.60
C ALA A 237 47.55 46.28 6.60
N SER A 238 47.95 45.51 7.63
CA SER A 238 48.94 45.98 8.62
C SER A 238 50.32 46.17 7.97
N THR A 239 50.76 45.23 7.14
CA THR A 239 52.04 45.35 6.43
C THR A 239 52.03 46.50 5.42
N ALA A 240 50.90 46.75 4.75
CA ALA A 240 50.75 47.91 3.88
C ALA A 240 50.83 49.23 4.66
N ALA A 241 50.16 49.33 5.81
CA ALA A 241 50.23 50.50 6.69
C ALA A 241 51.64 50.72 7.26
N GLU A 242 52.34 49.64 7.64
CA GLU A 242 53.74 49.71 8.07
C GLU A 242 54.67 50.16 6.93
N ALA A 243 54.44 49.69 5.71
CA ALA A 243 55.20 50.11 4.54
C ALA A 243 54.98 51.59 4.22
N GLU A 244 53.74 52.07 4.29
CA GLU A 244 53.40 53.49 4.11
C GLU A 244 54.00 54.37 5.22
N GLN A 245 53.99 53.89 6.47
CA GLN A 245 54.67 54.61 7.56
C GLN A 245 56.18 54.71 7.29
N LYS A 246 56.82 53.60 6.88
CA LYS A 246 58.24 53.58 6.55
C LYS A 246 58.57 54.45 5.34
N SER A 247 57.70 54.52 4.32
CA SER A 247 57.91 55.39 3.17
C SER A 247 57.83 56.86 3.57
N ARG A 248 56.85 57.27 4.39
CA ARG A 248 56.76 58.66 4.89
C ARG A 248 57.94 59.04 5.76
N VAL A 249 58.44 58.12 6.60
CA VAL A 249 59.66 58.34 7.39
C VAL A 249 60.87 58.49 6.45
N GLY A 250 60.99 57.65 5.43
CA GLY A 250 62.04 57.75 4.42
C GLY A 250 61.98 59.06 3.63
N GLU A 251 60.80 59.49 3.20
CA GLU A 251 60.56 60.78 2.55
C GLU A 251 60.96 61.95 3.46
N GLY A 252 60.64 61.89 4.76
CA GLY A 252 61.06 62.92 5.72
C GLY A 252 62.57 63.00 5.93
N LEU A 253 63.29 61.87 5.76
CA LEU A 253 64.76 61.85 5.80
C LEU A 253 65.41 62.43 4.53
N VAL A 254 64.83 62.17 3.36
CA VAL A 254 65.34 62.65 2.06
C VAL A 254 64.95 64.11 1.81
N TYR A 255 63.68 64.45 2.07
CA TYR A 255 63.11 65.80 1.92
C TYR A 255 62.91 66.45 3.29
N GLY A 256 63.99 66.57 4.05
CA GLY A 256 63.97 67.29 5.32
C GLY A 256 63.49 68.74 5.17
N PRO A 257 63.13 69.42 6.29
CA PRO A 257 62.59 70.77 6.26
C PRO A 257 63.57 71.79 5.64
N GLU A 258 64.87 71.55 5.79
CA GLU A 258 65.92 72.36 5.16
C GLU A 258 65.97 72.16 3.64
N ALA A 259 65.84 70.92 3.15
CA ALA A 259 65.82 70.62 1.72
C ALA A 259 64.57 71.21 1.05
N LEU A 260 63.41 71.13 1.70
CA LEU A 260 62.17 71.78 1.23
C LEU A 260 62.29 73.30 1.23
N ARG A 261 62.91 73.90 2.26
CA ARG A 261 63.17 75.35 2.32
C ARG A 261 64.13 75.79 1.20
N ALA A 262 65.18 75.00 0.94
CA ALA A 262 66.12 75.26 -0.14
C ALA A 262 65.46 75.15 -1.53
N LEU A 263 64.60 74.15 -1.75
CA LEU A 263 63.81 74.02 -2.98
C LEU A 263 62.80 75.17 -3.15
N GLY A 264 62.20 75.64 -2.05
CA GLY A 264 61.33 76.82 -2.05
C GLY A 264 62.07 78.08 -2.49
N ALA A 265 63.23 78.36 -1.88
CA ALA A 265 64.09 79.48 -2.25
C ALA A 265 64.58 79.37 -3.71
N TYR A 266 64.93 78.17 -4.16
CA TYR A 266 65.29 77.92 -5.57
C TYR A 266 64.12 78.21 -6.52
N ARG A 267 62.89 77.84 -6.15
CA ARG A 267 61.70 78.12 -6.96
C ARG A 267 61.40 79.62 -7.05
N GLU A 268 61.60 80.36 -5.97
CA GLU A 268 61.44 81.82 -5.94
C GLU A 268 62.52 82.50 -6.81
N HIS A 269 63.78 82.10 -6.66
CA HIS A 269 64.87 82.58 -7.52
C HIS A 269 64.65 82.29 -9.01
N LEU A 270 64.08 81.13 -9.36
CA LEU A 270 63.72 80.81 -10.75
C LEU A 270 62.53 81.63 -11.29
N ARG A 271 61.66 82.15 -10.41
CA ARG A 271 60.56 83.04 -10.80
C ARG A 271 61.03 84.47 -11.01
N ASP A 272 61.96 84.93 -10.19
CA ASP A 272 62.52 86.29 -10.29
C ASP A 272 63.59 86.40 -11.40
N GLY A 273 64.10 85.28 -11.89
CA GLY A 273 65.06 85.20 -13.00
C GLY A 273 64.47 85.18 -14.41
N ARG A 274 63.19 85.53 -14.58
CA ARG A 274 62.52 85.76 -15.88
C ARG A 274 62.11 87.22 -16.02
#